data_AF-A0A9P5NFA4-F1
#
_entry.id   AF-A0A9P5NFA4-F1
#
_cell.length_a   1.000
_cell.length_b   1.000
_cell.length_c   1.000
_cell.angle_alpha   90.00
_cell.angle_beta   90.00
_cell.angle_gamma   90.00
#
_symmetry.space_group_name_H-M   'P 1'
#
loop_
_entity.id
_entity.type
_entity.pdbx_description
1 polymer ?
#
loop_
_entity_poly.entity_id
_entity_poly.type
_entity_poly.pdbx_seq_one_letter_code
_entity_poly.pdbx_strand_id
1 'polypeptide(L)'
;MMAFFHAQDDISKAIESVVFAHIIGSLPVEIRIQGKDYILKGTLKPERKVWKLGKTLDLTWGDRPIRPCDDKWTFIFELLESPESD
;
A
#
# COMPACT_ATOMS: atom_id res chain seq x y z
N MET A 1 18.69 8.35 -1.83
CA MET A 1 18.77 6.88 -2.03
C MET A 1 19.00 6.11 -0.72
N MET A 2 19.93 6.52 0.16
CA MET A 2 20.12 5.87 1.48
C MET A 2 18.92 5.95 2.43
N ALA A 3 18.17 7.07 2.45
CA ALA A 3 16.99 7.23 3.30
C ALA A 3 15.87 6.20 3.01
N PHE A 4 15.69 5.79 1.75
CA PHE A 4 14.71 4.76 1.39
C PHE A 4 15.08 3.39 1.96
N PHE A 5 16.36 3.01 1.96
CA PHE A 5 16.81 1.73 2.52
C PHE A 5 16.56 1.62 4.03
N HIS A 6 16.62 2.73 4.76
CA HIS A 6 16.30 2.74 6.19
C HIS A 6 14.79 2.67 6.46
N ALA A 7 13.96 3.23 5.58
CA ALA A 7 12.51 3.26 5.73
C ALA A 7 11.79 2.09 5.05
N GLN A 8 12.47 1.30 4.22
CA GLN A 8 11.83 0.25 3.41
C GLN A 8 11.07 -0.77 4.26
N ASP A 9 11.69 -1.30 5.32
CA ASP A 9 11.06 -2.29 6.21
C ASP A 9 9.82 -1.70 6.90
N ASP A 10 9.91 -0.47 7.39
CA ASP A 10 8.81 0.25 8.03
C ASP A 10 7.66 0.54 7.06
N ILE A 11 7.97 1.02 5.86
CA ILE A 11 7.01 1.26 4.78
C ILE A 11 6.32 -0.06 4.37
N SER A 12 7.07 -1.14 4.19
CA SER A 12 6.53 -2.45 3.86
C SER A 12 5.54 -2.93 4.92
N LYS A 13 5.92 -2.87 6.20
CA LYS A 13 5.03 -3.25 7.32
C LYS A 13 3.78 -2.37 7.39
N ALA A 14 3.90 -1.08 7.13
CA ALA A 14 2.76 -0.17 7.09
C ALA A 14 1.79 -0.53 5.95
N ILE A 15 2.30 -0.80 4.75
CA ILE A 15 1.49 -1.24 3.61
C ILE A 15 0.81 -2.59 3.89
N GLU A 16 1.54 -3.57 4.42
CA GLU A 16 0.98 -4.87 4.80
C GLU A 16 -0.14 -4.71 5.82
N SER A 17 0.07 -3.89 6.86
CA SER A 17 -0.94 -3.63 7.88
C SER A 17 -2.23 -3.04 7.30
N VAL A 18 -2.11 -2.12 6.34
CA VAL A 18 -3.26 -1.54 5.63
C VAL A 18 -3.99 -2.62 4.82
N VAL A 19 -3.27 -3.43 4.07
CA VAL A 19 -3.87 -4.50 3.25
C VAL A 19 -4.55 -5.55 4.14
N PHE A 20 -3.92 -5.95 5.26
CA PHE A 20 -4.52 -6.86 6.22
C PHE A 20 -5.76 -6.28 6.90
N ALA A 21 -5.71 -5.01 7.31
CA ALA A 21 -6.87 -4.35 7.90
C ALA A 21 -8.05 -4.27 6.92
N HIS A 22 -7.77 -4.05 5.62
CA HIS A 22 -8.78 -4.03 4.56
C HIS A 22 -9.47 -5.39 4.35
N ILE A 23 -8.76 -6.50 4.61
CA ILE A 23 -9.35 -7.85 4.56
C ILE A 23 -10.37 -8.03 5.69
N ILE A 24 -10.10 -7.43 6.86
CA ILE A 24 -10.89 -7.64 8.08
C ILE A 24 -12.05 -6.65 8.19
N GLY A 25 -11.96 -5.47 7.55
CA GLY A 25 -13.02 -4.47 7.58
C GLY A 25 -12.83 -3.35 6.57
N SER A 26 -13.83 -2.47 6.49
CA SER A 26 -13.79 -1.30 5.61
C SER A 26 -12.79 -0.26 6.10
N LEU A 27 -11.84 0.12 5.24
CA LEU A 27 -10.96 1.24 5.46
C LEU A 27 -11.46 2.51 4.76
N PRO A 28 -11.07 3.70 5.25
CA PRO A 28 -11.34 4.95 4.54
C PRO A 28 -10.64 4.96 3.17
N VAL A 29 -11.21 5.72 2.23
CA VAL A 29 -10.70 5.85 0.85
C VAL A 29 -9.28 6.42 0.81
N GLU A 30 -8.93 7.25 1.80
CA GLU A 30 -7.61 7.85 1.94
C GLU A 30 -7.08 7.58 3.34
N ILE A 31 -5.79 7.23 3.40
CA ILE A 31 -5.06 7.07 4.64
C ILE A 31 -3.75 7.86 4.58
N ARG A 32 -3.32 8.32 5.76
CA ARG A 32 -2.04 8.98 5.94
C ARG A 32 -1.37 8.39 7.18
N ILE A 33 -0.20 7.81 6.98
CA ILE A 33 0.63 7.24 8.04
C ILE A 33 1.91 8.07 8.11
N GLN A 34 2.23 8.60 9.28
CA GLN A 34 3.46 9.33 9.51
C GLN A 34 4.48 8.38 10.12
N GLY A 35 5.55 8.12 9.36
CA GLY A 35 6.74 7.46 9.86
C GLY A 35 7.71 8.47 10.50
N LYS A 36 8.90 8.01 10.83
CA LYS A 36 9.94 8.85 11.45
C LYS A 36 10.36 10.01 10.54
N ASP A 37 10.75 9.67 9.30
CA ASP A 37 11.32 10.60 8.32
C ASP A 37 10.51 10.62 7.02
N TYR A 38 9.28 10.12 7.04
CA TYR A 38 8.42 10.03 5.85
C TYR A 38 6.93 10.14 6.18
N ILE A 39 6.15 10.46 5.16
CA ILE A 39 4.69 10.31 5.15
C ILE A 39 4.33 9.28 4.08
N LEU A 40 3.55 8.28 4.44
CA LEU A 40 2.93 7.33 3.52
C LEU A 40 1.47 7.71 3.30
N LYS A 41 1.13 8.07 2.07
CA LYS A 41 -0.23 8.34 1.63
C LYS A 41 -0.77 7.13 0.87
N GLY A 42 -1.83 6.53 1.36
CA GLY A 42 -2.54 5.44 0.69
C GLY A 42 -3.87 5.95 0.13
N THR A 43 -4.17 5.60 -1.12
CA THR A 43 -5.48 5.87 -1.72
C THR A 43 -6.06 4.57 -2.25
N LEU A 44 -7.21 4.17 -1.70
CA LEU A 44 -8.06 3.15 -2.27
C LEU A 44 -8.69 3.71 -3.54
N LYS A 45 -8.45 3.06 -4.68
CA LYS A 45 -9.00 3.48 -5.96
C LYS A 45 -10.40 2.88 -6.10
N PRO A 46 -11.47 3.72 -6.12
CA PRO A 46 -12.79 3.22 -6.45
C PRO A 46 -12.78 2.61 -7.85
N GLU A 47 -13.73 1.73 -8.11
CA GLU A 47 -13.93 0.81 -9.24
C GLU A 47 -13.49 1.30 -10.64
N ARG A 48 -13.35 2.60 -10.90
CA ARG A 48 -12.84 3.15 -12.17
C ARG A 48 -11.45 2.64 -12.59
N LYS A 49 -10.69 1.98 -11.70
CA LYS A 49 -9.44 1.27 -12.03
C LYS A 49 -9.52 -0.24 -11.76
N VAL A 50 -10.67 -0.89 -12.05
CA VAL A 50 -10.76 -2.37 -12.03
C VAL A 50 -9.57 -2.98 -12.77
N TRP A 51 -8.86 -3.89 -12.10
CA TRP A 51 -7.79 -4.65 -12.71
C TRP A 51 -8.38 -5.73 -13.64
N LYS A 52 -8.85 -5.30 -14.82
CA LYS A 52 -9.56 -6.15 -15.79
C LYS A 52 -8.78 -7.40 -16.16
N LEU A 53 -7.46 -7.27 -16.36
CA LEU A 53 -6.58 -8.40 -16.66
C LEU A 53 -6.54 -9.40 -15.51
N GLY A 54 -6.44 -8.94 -14.26
CA GLY A 54 -6.40 -9.83 -13.08
C GLY A 54 -7.61 -10.74 -12.99
N LYS A 55 -8.79 -10.27 -13.43
CA LYS A 55 -10.04 -11.06 -13.42
C LYS A 55 -10.08 -12.19 -14.44
N THR A 56 -9.19 -12.19 -15.43
CA THR A 56 -9.14 -13.21 -16.49
C THR A 56 -8.00 -14.19 -16.30
N LEU A 57 -7.19 -14.05 -15.25
CA LEU A 57 -6.06 -14.93 -14.97
C LEU A 57 -6.49 -16.07 -14.06
N ASP A 58 -6.17 -17.31 -14.47
CA ASP A 58 -6.23 -18.48 -13.62
C ASP A 58 -5.01 -18.48 -12.70
N LEU A 59 -5.13 -17.83 -11.54
CA LEU A 59 -4.06 -17.72 -10.56
C LEU A 59 -4.18 -18.85 -9.52
N THR A 60 -3.04 -19.44 -9.16
CA THR A 60 -2.97 -20.41 -8.06
C THR A 60 -1.84 -20.07 -7.09
N TRP A 61 -2.03 -20.43 -5.82
CA TRP A 61 -1.00 -20.48 -4.79
C TRP A 61 -0.76 -21.94 -4.43
N GLY A 62 0.25 -22.55 -5.06
CA GLY A 62 0.37 -24.01 -5.12
C GLY A 62 -0.85 -24.60 -5.84
N ASP A 63 -1.56 -25.51 -5.16
CA ASP A 63 -2.75 -26.17 -5.71
C ASP A 63 -4.06 -25.41 -5.45
N ARG A 64 -3.98 -24.26 -4.76
CA ARG A 64 -5.19 -23.50 -4.38
C ARG A 64 -5.45 -22.39 -5.39
N PRO A 65 -6.63 -22.36 -6.06
CA PRO A 65 -6.99 -21.23 -6.89
C PRO A 65 -7.17 -19.98 -6.01
N ILE A 66 -6.64 -18.85 -6.49
CA ILE A 66 -6.78 -17.55 -5.83
C ILE A 66 -7.41 -16.57 -6.80
N ARG A 67 -8.11 -15.57 -6.25
CA ARG A 67 -8.67 -14.47 -7.04
C ARG A 67 -8.06 -13.15 -6.57
N PRO A 68 -7.70 -12.25 -7.48
CA PRO A 68 -7.33 -10.90 -7.10
C PRO A 68 -8.48 -10.21 -6.35
N CYS A 69 -8.13 -9.37 -5.38
CA CYS A 69 -9.08 -8.47 -4.76
C CYS A 69 -9.66 -7.49 -5.80
N ASP A 70 -10.94 -7.13 -5.64
CA ASP A 70 -11.60 -6.13 -6.49
C ASP A 70 -11.05 -4.71 -6.24
N ASP A 71 -10.52 -4.50 -5.04
CA ASP A 71 -9.98 -3.24 -4.58
C ASP A 71 -8.50 -3.08 -4.92
N LYS A 72 -8.12 -1.84 -5.24
CA LYS A 72 -6.74 -1.49 -5.57
C LYS A 72 -6.27 -0.30 -4.75
N TRP A 73 -5.15 -0.47 -4.06
CA TRP A 73 -4.46 0.61 -3.39
C TRP A 73 -3.37 1.25 -4.26
N THR A 74 -3.13 2.53 -4.05
CA THR A 74 -1.92 3.23 -4.50
C THR A 74 -1.27 3.86 -3.30
N PHE A 75 0.03 3.61 -3.12
CA PHE A 75 0.81 4.16 -2.03
C PHE A 75 1.87 5.09 -2.60
N ILE A 76 1.97 6.29 -2.04
CA ILE A 76 3.01 7.27 -2.34
C ILE A 76 3.68 7.61 -1.01
N PHE A 77 5.00 7.47 -0.97
CA PHE A 77 5.78 7.94 0.17
C PHE A 77 6.47 9.25 -0.19
N GLU A 78 6.56 10.14 0.79
CA GLU A 78 7.25 11.42 0.70
C GLU A 78 8.24 11.49 1.86
N LEU A 79 9.51 11.80 1.60
CA LEU A 79 10.47 12.06 2.67
C LEU A 79 10.15 13.40 3.31
N LEU A 80 10.20 13.45 4.64
CA LEU A 80 10.17 14.69 5.38
C LEU A 80 11.54 15.33 5.22
N GLU A 81 11.60 16.54 4.68
CA GLU A 81 12.84 17.31 4.72
C GLU A 81 13.20 17.53 6.19
N SER A 82 14.37 17.05 6.62
CA SER A 82 14.92 17.45 7.91
C SER A 82 15.03 18.97 7.91
N PRO A 83 14.57 19.68 8.95
CA PRO A 83 14.89 21.09 9.07
C PRO A 83 16.41 21.21 9.03
N GLU A 84 16.93 21.92 8.02
CA GLU A 84 18.32 22.36 8.03
C GLU A 84 18.56 23.01 9.40
N SER A 85 19.45 22.41 10.17
CA SER A 85 19.86 22.96 11.45
C SER A 85 20.72 24.18 11.11
N ASP A 86 20.13 25.37 11.24
CA ASP A 86 20.86 26.65 11.28
C ASP A 86 21.96 26.64 12.36
#